data_AF-A0A527X0Q1-F1
#
_entry.id   AF-A0A527X0Q1-F1
#
_cell.length_a   1.000
_cell.length_b   1.000
_cell.length_c   1.000
_cell.angle_alpha   90.00
_cell.angle_beta   90.00
_cell.angle_gamma   90.00
#
_symmetry.space_group_name_H-M   'P 1'
#
loop_
_entity.id
_entity.type
_entity.pdbx_description
1 polymer ?
#
loop_
_entity_poly.entity_id
_entity_poly.type
_entity_poly.pdbx_seq_one_letter_code
_entity_poly.pdbx_strand_id
1 'polypeptide(L)' 'FPQIFIGDTHVGGCDDLHDLESQGRLDVMLANGR' A
#
# COMPACT_ATOMS: atom_id res chain seq x y z
N PHE A 1 3.06 9.92 11.76
CA PHE A 1 2.86 8.58 11.20
C PHE A 1 3.84 8.38 10.05
N PRO A 2 4.29 7.15 9.76
CA PRO A 2 5.16 6.91 8.62
C PRO A 2 4.43 7.25 7.31
N GLN A 3 5.16 7.71 6.30
CA GLN A 3 4.65 7.85 4.94
C GLN A 3 5.08 6.62 4.15
N ILE A 4 4.13 5.81 3.72
CA ILE A 4 4.36 4.56 3.01
C ILE A 4 4.17 4.80 1.51
N PHE A 5 5.09 4.26 0.73
CA PHE A 5 5.07 4.28 -0.72
C PHE A 5 5.27 2.87 -1.26
N ILE A 6 4.61 2.55 -2.38
CA ILE A 6 4.88 1.36 -3.19
C ILE A 6 5.25 1.86 -4.59
N GLY A 7 6.51 1.66 -4.98
CA GLY A 7 7.09 2.36 -6.12
C GLY A 7 6.99 3.87 -5.93
N ASP A 8 6.51 4.57 -6.95
CA ASP A 8 6.24 6.01 -6.90
C ASP A 8 4.88 6.36 -6.29
N THR A 9 4.06 5.38 -5.90
CA THR A 9 2.70 5.62 -5.41
C THR A 9 2.68 5.83 -3.90
N HIS A 10 2.16 6.96 -3.46
CA HIS A 10 1.87 7.21 -2.05
C HIS A 10 0.67 6.39 -1.59
N VAL A 11 0.89 5.55 -0.57
CA VAL A 11 -0.12 4.66 0.01
C VAL A 11 -0.84 5.31 1.19
N GLY A 12 -0.10 6.05 2.03
CA GLY A 12 -0.61 6.59 3.30
C GLY A 12 0.22 6.14 4.49
N GLY A 13 -0.41 5.92 5.64
CA GLY A 13 0.21 5.41 6.87
C GLY A 13 0.13 3.89 7.02
N CYS A 14 0.50 3.40 8.21
CA CYS A 14 0.39 1.97 8.53
C CYS A 14 -1.04 1.46 8.45
N ASP A 15 -2.01 2.25 8.93
CA ASP A 15 -3.42 1.88 8.94
C ASP A 15 -3.95 1.71 7.50
N ASP A 16 -3.61 2.65 6.61
CA ASP A 16 -3.97 2.56 5.18
C ASP A 16 -3.36 1.31 4.51
N LEU A 17 -2.12 0.95 4.86
CA LEU A 17 -1.49 -0.27 4.37
C LEU A 17 -2.20 -1.54 4.88
N HIS A 18 -2.58 -1.57 6.15
CA HIS A 18 -3.33 -2.70 6.73
C HIS A 18 -4.74 -2.80 6.16
N ASP A 19 -5.40 -1.67 5.87
CA ASP A 19 -6.69 -1.64 5.21
C ASP A 19 -6.61 -2.21 3.78
N LEU A 20 -5.54 -1.91 3.04
CA LEU A 20 -5.29 -2.49 1.72
C LEU A 20 -5.08 -4.00 1.77
N GLU A 21 -4.35 -4.50 2.78
CA GLU A 21 -4.16 -5.93 3.01
C GLU A 21 -5.49 -6.61 3.34
N SER A 22 -6.26 -6.06 4.28
CA SER A 22 -7.59 -6.54 4.67
C SER A 22 -8.57 -6.61 3.49
N GLN A 23 -8.46 -5.68 2.54
CA GLN A 23 -9.25 -5.65 1.30
C GLN A 23 -8.71 -6.60 0.21
N GLY A 24 -7.57 -7.28 0.42
CA GLY A 24 -6.91 -8.11 -0.60
C GLY A 24 -6.36 -7.33 -1.79
N ARG A 25 -6.17 -6.00 -1.64
CA ARG A 25 -5.71 -5.10 -2.72
C ARG A 25 -4.20 -4.87 -2.68
N LEU A 26 -3.56 -5.15 -1.54
CA LEU A 26 -2.12 -4.94 -1.37
C LEU A 26 -1.29 -5.79 -2.35
N ASP A 27 -1.62 -7.07 -2.54
CA ASP A 27 -0.90 -7.95 -3.46
C ASP A 27 -0.94 -7.45 -4.91
N VAL A 28 -2.10 -6.96 -5.35
CA VAL A 28 -2.27 -6.37 -6.69
C VAL A 28 -1.41 -5.12 -6.83
N MET A 29 -1.33 -4.29 -5.79
CA MET A 29 -0.52 -3.09 -5.78
C MET A 29 0.98 -3.42 -5.82
N LEU A 30 1.42 -4.42 -5.06
CA LEU A 30 2.81 -4.90 -5.06
C LEU A 30 3.20 -5.54 -6.41
N ALA A 31 2.31 -6.30 -7.04
CA ALA A 31 2.56 -6.92 -8.33
C ALA A 31 2.71 -5.89 -9.47
N ASN A 32 2.10 -4.72 -9.34
CA ASN A 32 2.11 -3.65 -10.34
C ASN A 32 2.97 -2.44 -9.94
N GLY A 33 3.53 -2.44 -8.73
CA GLY A 33 4.37 -1.38 -8.19
C GLY A 33 5.70 -1.35 -8.92
N ARG A 34 5.77 -0.57 -10.00
CA ARG A 34 7.03 -0.16 -10.64
C ARG A 34 7.57 1.07 -9.95
#